data_AF-A0AAU7R914-F1
#
_entry.id   AF-A0AAU7R914-F1
#
_cell.length_a   1.000
_cell.length_b   1.000
_cell.length_c   1.000
_cell.angle_alpha   90.00
_cell.angle_beta   90.00
_cell.angle_gamma   90.00
#
_symmetry.space_group_name_H-M   'P 1'
#
loop_
_entity.id
_entity.type
_entity.pdbx_description
1 polymer ?
#
loop_
_entity_poly.entity_id
_entity_poly.type
_entity_poly.pdbx_seq_one_letter_code
_entity_poly.pdbx_strand_id
1 'polypeptide(L)'
;MPSISSDALLVVGGVILWWRRRSATRARTTHLLVPDLTARKGVRRTRGWHATTGVWLAVGLLFLSATGLTWSRYAGANFGAGLDILRAGTPELSTTLDGVPPPGSGGEHQHGGAAPGTADNPASYDNVLTSARSAGLSGPVEISPAAESGLAWTVAQVDNTWPVAKDRIAVDPTTGAVTARSDFADWPLLAQLSSLGIQAHMGLLFGPINQILLAALALGLLCVIVWGYRMWWQRRPTRADRRAPLGAPPARGGVRGLPWWALLLGVPVTVALGWALPWFGVTLLGFLLIDIALGVLARRRRRTMPVSPAPAGR
;
A
#
# COMPACT_ATOMS: atom_id res chain seq x y z
N MET A 1 -32.57 14.64 24.28
CA MET A 1 -32.12 13.36 24.84
C MET A 1 -31.02 12.83 23.94
N PRO A 2 -29.77 12.67 24.42
CA PRO A 2 -28.65 12.28 23.56
C PRO A 2 -28.74 10.78 23.26
N SER A 3 -28.84 10.44 21.97
CA SER A 3 -28.76 9.08 21.46
C SER A 3 -27.34 8.56 21.68
N ILE A 4 -27.18 7.69 22.69
CA ILE A 4 -25.95 6.94 22.90
C ILE A 4 -25.79 6.01 21.69
N SER A 5 -24.86 6.34 20.81
CA SER A 5 -24.58 5.63 19.56
C SER A 5 -24.26 4.16 19.85
N SER A 6 -25.03 3.27 19.23
CA SER A 6 -24.85 1.80 19.27
C SER A 6 -23.45 1.34 18.88
N ASP A 7 -22.69 2.20 18.20
CA ASP A 7 -21.36 1.94 17.68
C ASP A 7 -20.31 1.81 18.79
N ALA A 8 -20.48 2.54 19.90
CA ALA A 8 -19.58 2.48 21.05
C ALA A 8 -19.64 1.11 21.76
N LEU A 9 -20.83 0.49 21.81
CA LEU A 9 -21.02 -0.84 22.40
C LEU A 9 -20.39 -1.95 21.55
N LEU A 10 -20.40 -1.80 20.22
CA LEU A 10 -19.77 -2.73 19.30
C LEU A 10 -18.24 -2.67 19.35
N VAL A 11 -17.67 -1.47 19.47
CA VAL A 11 -16.21 -1.27 19.61
C VAL A 11 -15.71 -1.85 20.94
N VAL A 12 -16.39 -1.56 22.04
CA VAL A 12 -16.01 -2.06 23.38
C VAL A 12 -16.19 -3.59 23.47
N GLY A 13 -17.28 -4.13 22.89
CA GLY A 13 -17.48 -5.58 22.79
C GLY A 13 -16.40 -6.29 21.96
N GLY A 14 -15.98 -5.68 20.85
CA GLY A 14 -14.90 -6.19 20.00
C GLY A 14 -13.54 -6.23 20.70
N VAL A 15 -13.21 -5.18 21.46
CA VAL A 15 -11.94 -5.07 22.20
C VAL A 15 -11.88 -6.07 23.37
N ILE A 16 -12.98 -6.22 24.14
CA ILE A 16 -13.05 -7.15 25.28
C ILE A 16 -12.98 -8.61 24.81
N LEU A 17 -13.57 -8.94 23.66
CA LEU A 17 -13.53 -10.29 23.09
C LEU A 17 -12.19 -10.60 22.42
N TRP A 18 -11.54 -9.61 21.79
CA TRP A 18 -10.17 -9.74 21.30
C TRP A 18 -9.19 -10.01 22.45
N TRP A 19 -9.36 -9.32 23.58
CA TRP A 19 -8.57 -9.53 24.80
C TRP A 19 -8.79 -10.94 25.40
N ARG A 20 -10.04 -11.40 25.53
CA ARG A 20 -10.37 -12.75 26.04
C ARG A 20 -9.91 -13.87 25.12
N ARG A 21 -10.05 -13.72 23.80
CA ARG A 21 -9.62 -14.74 22.81
C ARG A 21 -8.10 -14.81 22.70
N ARG A 22 -7.39 -13.70 22.92
CA ARG A 22 -5.92 -13.67 22.99
C ARG A 22 -5.36 -14.38 24.23
N SER A 23 -6.09 -14.38 25.35
CA SER A 23 -5.68 -15.07 26.58
C SER A 23 -5.76 -16.61 26.48
N ALA A 24 -6.66 -17.15 25.64
CA ALA A 24 -6.88 -18.60 25.51
C ALA A 24 -5.92 -19.33 24.54
N THR A 25 -5.21 -18.61 23.66
CA THR A 25 -4.32 -19.21 22.62
C THR A 25 -2.85 -18.79 22.74
N ARG A 26 -2.42 -18.37 23.93
CA ARG A 26 -1.09 -17.76 24.19
C ARG A 26 0.12 -18.65 23.84
N ALA A 27 -0.06 -19.96 23.64
CA ALA A 27 1.03 -20.92 23.48
C ALA A 27 1.53 -21.17 22.03
N ARG A 28 1.00 -20.52 20.98
CA ARG A 28 1.44 -20.80 19.58
C ARG A 28 1.87 -19.61 18.72
N THR A 29 1.61 -18.37 19.14
CA THR A 29 1.94 -17.18 18.32
C THR A 29 3.39 -16.73 18.45
N THR A 30 4.07 -17.03 19.55
CA THR A 30 5.50 -16.68 19.74
C THR A 30 6.40 -17.35 18.71
N HIS A 31 6.09 -18.59 18.29
CA HIS A 31 6.81 -19.30 17.22
C HIS A 31 6.56 -18.74 15.81
N LEU A 32 5.62 -17.80 15.64
CA LEU A 32 5.41 -17.10 14.36
C LEU A 32 6.28 -15.84 14.27
N LEU A 33 6.51 -15.15 15.39
CA LEU A 33 7.28 -13.91 15.44
C LEU A 33 8.79 -14.13 15.63
N VAL A 34 9.17 -15.28 16.18
CA VAL A 34 10.56 -15.70 16.38
C VAL A 34 10.76 -17.08 15.74
N PRO A 35 11.83 -17.30 14.96
CA PRO A 35 12.04 -18.59 14.33
C PRO A 35 12.19 -19.69 15.38
N ASP A 36 11.57 -20.85 15.14
CA ASP A 36 11.77 -22.04 15.98
C ASP A 36 13.20 -22.57 15.83
N LEU A 37 14.07 -22.17 16.78
CA LEU A 37 15.48 -22.56 16.83
C LEU A 37 15.70 -24.01 17.29
N THR A 38 14.66 -24.71 17.75
CA THR A 38 14.77 -26.11 18.19
C THR A 38 15.04 -27.07 17.03
N ALA A 39 14.60 -26.70 15.83
CA ALA A 39 14.85 -27.47 14.61
C ALA A 39 16.24 -27.14 14.05
N ARG A 40 17.25 -27.95 14.34
CA ARG A 40 18.63 -27.69 13.88
C ARG A 40 18.87 -28.00 12.39
N LYS A 41 18.14 -28.94 11.78
CA LYS A 41 18.32 -29.38 10.37
C LYS A 41 17.00 -29.74 9.67
N GLY A 42 17.02 -29.75 8.33
CA GLY A 42 15.92 -30.25 7.48
C GLY A 42 14.76 -29.28 7.25
N VAL A 43 13.67 -29.80 6.67
CA VAL A 43 12.47 -29.03 6.25
C VAL A 43 11.86 -28.20 7.37
N ARG A 44 11.90 -28.71 8.62
CA ARG A 44 11.30 -28.03 9.78
C ARG A 44 11.99 -26.70 10.10
N ARG A 45 13.33 -26.65 9.98
CA ARG A 45 14.12 -25.42 10.15
C ARG A 45 13.82 -24.41 9.06
N THR A 46 13.87 -24.85 7.79
CA THR A 46 13.59 -23.97 6.64
C THR A 46 12.17 -23.41 6.71
N ARG A 47 11.20 -24.21 7.15
CA ARG A 47 9.82 -23.75 7.39
C ARG A 47 9.74 -22.70 8.51
N GLY A 48 10.47 -22.86 9.60
CA GLY A 48 10.49 -21.89 10.70
C GLY A 48 10.99 -20.51 10.23
N TRP A 49 12.15 -20.47 9.58
CA TRP A 49 12.70 -19.23 9.01
C TRP A 49 11.79 -18.60 7.96
N HIS A 50 11.28 -19.41 7.02
CA HIS A 50 10.35 -18.94 5.99
C HIS A 50 9.07 -18.35 6.59
N ALA A 51 8.49 -18.99 7.60
CA ALA A 51 7.27 -18.51 8.26
C ALA A 51 7.53 -17.18 9.00
N THR A 52 8.58 -17.10 9.81
CA THR A 52 8.86 -15.88 10.59
C THR A 52 9.25 -14.71 9.70
N THR A 53 10.17 -14.91 8.76
CA THR A 53 10.54 -13.85 7.80
C THR A 53 9.32 -13.46 6.96
N GLY A 54 8.50 -14.42 6.53
CA GLY A 54 7.27 -14.15 5.79
C GLY A 54 6.27 -13.27 6.55
N VAL A 55 6.13 -13.44 7.86
CA VAL A 55 5.25 -12.59 8.69
C VAL A 55 5.75 -11.15 8.73
N TRP A 56 7.04 -10.93 8.97
CA TRP A 56 7.62 -9.58 8.99
C TRP A 56 7.59 -8.92 7.60
N LEU A 57 7.90 -9.68 6.56
CA LEU A 57 7.76 -9.21 5.18
C LEU A 57 6.32 -8.84 4.84
N ALA A 58 5.32 -9.60 5.30
CA ALA A 58 3.93 -9.28 5.04
C ALA A 58 3.56 -7.91 5.59
N VAL A 59 4.02 -7.55 6.79
CA VAL A 59 3.79 -6.20 7.35
C VAL A 59 4.42 -5.12 6.46
N GLY A 60 5.71 -5.26 6.11
CA GLY A 60 6.41 -4.28 5.29
C GLY A 60 5.86 -4.17 3.87
N LEU A 61 5.57 -5.29 3.23
CA LEU A 61 5.00 -5.34 1.88
C LEU A 61 3.56 -4.83 1.84
N LEU A 62 2.75 -5.03 2.90
CA LEU A 62 1.43 -4.42 3.01
C LEU A 62 1.52 -2.90 3.14
N PHE A 63 2.47 -2.39 3.93
CA PHE A 63 2.74 -0.95 4.00
C PHE A 63 3.15 -0.37 2.65
N LEU A 64 4.10 -1.03 1.95
CA LEU A 64 4.51 -0.61 0.60
C LEU A 64 3.36 -0.70 -0.39
N SER A 65 2.53 -1.74 -0.32
CA SER A 65 1.36 -1.86 -1.18
C SER A 65 0.37 -0.72 -0.92
N ALA A 66 0.01 -0.47 0.33
CA ALA A 66 -0.95 0.58 0.69
C ALA A 66 -0.47 1.97 0.24
N THR A 67 0.80 2.30 0.47
CA THR A 67 1.38 3.57 0.01
C THR A 67 1.41 3.63 -1.53
N GLY A 68 1.91 2.59 -2.21
CA GLY A 68 1.98 2.55 -3.68
C GLY A 68 0.64 2.65 -4.39
N LEU A 69 -0.44 2.20 -3.75
CA LEU A 69 -1.79 2.32 -4.30
C LEU A 69 -2.27 3.76 -4.37
N THR A 70 -1.84 4.64 -3.48
CA THR A 70 -2.29 6.04 -3.41
C THR A 70 -1.93 6.88 -4.64
N TRP A 71 -0.91 6.48 -5.42
CA TRP A 71 -0.56 7.12 -6.70
C TRP A 71 -0.67 6.19 -7.91
N SER A 72 -1.32 5.03 -7.75
CA SER A 72 -1.59 4.14 -8.88
C SER A 72 -2.71 4.71 -9.77
N ARG A 73 -2.69 4.41 -11.08
CA ARG A 73 -3.65 4.98 -12.04
C ARG A 73 -5.12 4.89 -11.61
N TYR A 74 -5.54 3.76 -11.05
CA TYR A 74 -6.94 3.53 -10.68
C TYR A 74 -7.19 3.75 -9.19
N ALA A 75 -6.39 3.15 -8.30
CA ALA A 75 -6.62 3.29 -6.86
C ALA A 75 -6.23 4.69 -6.36
N GLY A 76 -5.25 5.34 -7.01
CA GLY A 76 -4.88 6.72 -6.72
C GLY A 76 -5.97 7.71 -7.15
N ALA A 77 -6.65 7.48 -8.27
CA ALA A 77 -7.80 8.28 -8.67
C ALA A 77 -8.95 8.18 -7.65
N ASN A 78 -9.27 6.96 -7.20
CA ASN A 78 -10.26 6.74 -6.14
C ASN A 78 -9.84 7.36 -4.80
N PHE A 79 -8.55 7.29 -4.47
CA PHE A 79 -7.99 7.90 -3.26
C PHE A 79 -8.08 9.42 -3.32
N GLY A 80 -7.69 10.04 -4.44
CA GLY A 80 -7.83 11.47 -4.69
C GLY A 80 -9.27 11.95 -4.54
N ALA A 81 -10.22 11.28 -5.20
CA ALA A 81 -11.65 11.59 -5.05
C ALA A 81 -12.12 11.50 -3.58
N GLY A 82 -11.58 10.54 -2.81
CA GLY A 82 -11.82 10.45 -1.38
C GLY A 82 -11.24 11.63 -0.59
N LEU A 83 -10.03 12.08 -0.92
CA LEU A 83 -9.43 13.27 -0.31
C LEU A 83 -10.24 14.53 -0.61
N ASP A 84 -10.76 14.67 -1.83
CA ASP A 84 -11.56 15.84 -2.23
C ASP A 84 -12.88 15.91 -1.46
N ILE A 85 -13.58 14.78 -1.33
CA ILE A 85 -14.81 14.67 -0.52
C ILE A 85 -14.53 15.06 0.94
N LEU A 86 -13.40 14.63 1.48
CA LEU A 86 -12.99 14.90 2.85
C LEU A 86 -12.32 16.27 3.04
N ARG A 87 -12.08 17.02 1.96
CA ARG A 87 -11.24 18.24 1.94
C ARG A 87 -9.90 18.03 2.64
N ALA A 88 -9.32 16.85 2.45
CA ALA A 88 -8.11 16.39 3.11
C ALA A 88 -6.92 16.28 2.14
N GLY A 89 -7.05 16.85 0.94
CA GLY A 89 -6.00 16.94 -0.07
C GLY A 89 -4.94 17.99 0.26
N THR A 90 -3.86 17.98 -0.51
CA THR A 90 -2.81 19.01 -0.43
C THR A 90 -3.41 20.36 -0.86
N PRO A 91 -3.22 21.45 -0.08
CA PRO A 91 -3.73 22.77 -0.47
C PRO A 91 -3.21 23.20 -1.85
N GLU A 92 -4.09 23.73 -2.69
CA GLU A 92 -3.71 24.32 -3.96
C GLU A 92 -3.02 25.67 -3.73
N LEU A 93 -2.02 25.96 -4.55
CA LEU A 93 -1.24 27.19 -4.49
C LEU A 93 -1.63 28.03 -5.71
N SER A 94 -2.30 29.16 -5.50
CA SER A 94 -2.70 30.04 -6.61
C SER A 94 -1.48 30.72 -7.22
N THR A 95 -1.40 30.68 -8.56
CA THR A 95 -0.37 31.38 -9.36
C THR A 95 -0.92 32.59 -10.11
N THR A 96 -2.20 32.92 -9.93
CA THR A 96 -2.82 34.07 -10.57
C THR A 96 -2.26 35.37 -10.03
N LEU A 97 -1.80 36.25 -10.91
CA LEU A 97 -1.43 37.63 -10.58
C LEU A 97 -2.59 38.57 -10.90
N ASP A 98 -2.66 39.69 -10.18
CA ASP A 98 -3.71 40.69 -10.36
C ASP A 98 -3.73 41.22 -11.80
N GLY A 99 -4.91 41.21 -12.43
CA GLY A 99 -5.11 41.70 -13.81
C GLY A 99 -5.05 40.64 -14.91
N VAL A 100 -4.77 39.37 -14.58
CA VAL A 100 -4.86 38.24 -15.51
C VAL A 100 -6.04 37.35 -15.11
N PRO A 101 -6.98 37.01 -16.02
CA PRO A 101 -8.06 36.07 -15.70
C PRO A 101 -7.47 34.76 -15.19
N PRO A 102 -8.07 34.12 -14.16
CA PRO A 102 -7.58 32.83 -13.69
C PRO A 102 -7.53 31.85 -14.88
N PRO A 103 -6.43 31.10 -15.06
CA PRO A 103 -6.47 29.97 -15.95
C PRO A 103 -7.61 29.06 -15.46
N GLY A 104 -8.40 28.51 -16.40
CA GLY A 104 -9.55 27.70 -16.06
C GLY A 104 -9.19 26.65 -15.02
N SER A 105 -10.03 26.48 -14.00
CA SER A 105 -9.82 25.61 -12.84
C SER A 105 -9.59 24.16 -13.25
N GLY A 106 -8.36 23.84 -13.64
CA GLY A 106 -7.82 22.49 -13.77
C GLY A 106 -7.08 22.21 -12.48
N GLY A 107 -7.61 21.28 -11.68
CA GLY A 107 -6.88 20.68 -10.57
C GLY A 107 -5.76 19.83 -11.15
N GLU A 108 -4.68 20.45 -11.60
CA GLU A 108 -3.48 19.74 -12.03
C GLU A 108 -2.74 19.27 -10.78
N HIS A 109 -2.93 17.99 -10.43
CA HIS A 109 -1.97 17.27 -9.64
C HIS A 109 -0.63 17.26 -10.39
N GLN A 110 0.21 18.28 -10.15
CA GLN A 110 1.51 18.44 -10.81
C GLN A 110 2.49 17.38 -10.30
N HIS A 111 2.34 16.16 -10.81
CA HIS A 111 3.35 15.12 -10.77
C HIS A 111 3.95 14.98 -12.17
N GLY A 112 5.09 15.63 -12.36
CA GLY A 112 6.02 15.31 -13.45
C GLY A 112 5.80 16.09 -14.73
N GLY A 113 6.82 16.86 -15.10
CA GLY A 113 6.95 17.50 -16.41
C GLY A 113 6.70 19.00 -16.36
N ALA A 114 7.63 19.77 -15.81
CA ALA A 114 7.73 21.19 -16.12
C ALA A 114 8.08 21.30 -17.61
N ALA A 115 7.12 21.68 -18.44
CA ALA A 115 7.46 22.28 -19.73
C ALA A 115 8.30 23.54 -19.43
N PRO A 116 9.38 23.81 -20.16
CA PRO A 116 10.14 25.04 -19.96
C PRO A 116 9.18 26.21 -20.23
N GLY A 117 8.78 26.90 -19.17
CA GLY A 117 8.07 28.17 -19.28
C GLY A 117 8.92 29.16 -20.05
N THR A 118 8.30 30.19 -20.62
CA THR A 118 8.93 31.23 -21.47
C THR A 118 9.87 32.18 -20.69
N ALA A 119 10.54 31.66 -19.66
CA ALA A 119 11.44 32.37 -18.78
C ALA A 119 12.86 32.43 -19.38
N ASP A 120 13.07 33.35 -20.31
CA ASP A 120 14.34 33.47 -21.03
C ASP A 120 15.44 34.24 -20.26
N ASN A 121 15.15 34.78 -19.05
CA ASN A 121 16.10 35.62 -18.30
C ASN A 121 16.61 34.96 -16.99
N PRO A 122 17.91 34.63 -16.89
CA PRO A 122 18.54 34.15 -15.66
C PRO A 122 18.31 35.04 -14.43
N ALA A 123 18.24 36.37 -14.60
CA ALA A 123 18.05 37.30 -13.49
C ALA A 123 16.69 37.12 -12.78
N SER A 124 15.67 36.62 -13.48
CA SER A 124 14.36 36.31 -12.87
C SER A 124 14.46 35.13 -11.90
N TYR A 125 15.32 34.14 -12.17
CA TYR A 125 15.56 33.03 -11.24
C TYR A 125 16.25 33.50 -9.97
N ASP A 126 17.24 34.39 -10.09
CA ASP A 126 17.94 34.95 -8.93
C ASP A 126 17.00 35.80 -8.05
N ASN A 127 16.10 36.57 -8.69
CA ASN A 127 15.09 37.35 -7.98
C ASN A 127 14.12 36.43 -7.22
N VAL A 128 13.53 35.45 -7.91
CA VAL A 128 12.59 34.48 -7.31
C VAL A 128 13.25 33.67 -6.21
N LEU A 129 14.50 33.25 -6.38
CA LEU A 129 15.25 32.54 -5.35
C LEU A 129 15.49 33.42 -4.12
N THR A 130 15.93 34.67 -4.32
CA THR A 130 16.12 35.63 -3.23
C THR A 130 14.84 35.87 -2.45
N SER A 131 13.70 36.07 -3.13
CA SER A 131 12.38 36.20 -2.50
C SER A 131 11.97 34.94 -1.72
N ALA A 132 12.28 33.74 -2.25
CA ALA A 132 12.01 32.51 -1.53
C ALA A 132 12.84 32.38 -0.25
N ARG A 133 14.12 32.78 -0.30
CA ARG A 133 14.99 32.78 0.89
C ARG A 133 14.54 33.80 1.94
N SER A 134 14.15 35.00 1.52
CA SER A 134 13.64 36.02 2.45
C SER A 134 12.30 35.62 3.07
N ALA A 135 11.49 34.83 2.36
CA ALA A 135 10.26 34.22 2.88
C ALA A 135 10.50 33.02 3.83
N GLY A 136 11.75 32.62 4.05
CA GLY A 136 12.12 31.58 5.02
C GLY A 136 12.26 30.16 4.45
N LEU A 137 12.15 29.96 3.13
CA LEU A 137 12.40 28.65 2.53
C LEU A 137 13.91 28.35 2.60
N SER A 138 14.26 27.35 3.40
CA SER A 138 15.64 26.88 3.60
C SER A 138 15.92 25.60 2.80
N GLY A 139 17.18 25.15 2.75
CA GLY A 139 17.56 23.91 2.08
C GLY A 139 17.38 23.92 0.55
N PRO A 140 17.44 22.76 -0.11
CA PRO A 140 17.19 22.62 -1.55
C PRO A 140 15.76 23.05 -1.93
N VAL A 141 15.66 23.88 -2.95
CA VAL A 141 14.37 24.32 -3.53
C VAL A 141 14.34 24.04 -5.02
N GLU A 142 13.16 23.76 -5.53
CA GLU A 142 12.85 23.65 -6.95
C GLU A 142 12.03 24.87 -7.37
N ILE A 143 12.51 25.58 -8.39
CA ILE A 143 11.81 26.71 -8.99
C ILE A 143 11.16 26.20 -10.27
N SER A 144 9.84 26.29 -10.35
CA SER A 144 9.07 25.98 -11.56
C SER A 144 8.54 27.29 -12.17
N PRO A 145 9.13 27.75 -13.29
CA PRO A 145 8.61 28.90 -14.02
C PRO A 145 7.19 28.66 -14.52
N ALA A 146 6.41 29.72 -14.60
CA ALA A 146 5.08 29.65 -15.19
C ALA A 146 5.18 29.38 -16.70
N ALA A 147 4.25 28.58 -17.22
CA ALA A 147 4.15 28.27 -18.64
C ALA A 147 3.76 29.51 -19.48
N GLU A 148 3.02 30.44 -18.88
CA GLU A 148 2.52 31.66 -19.52
C GLU A 148 3.08 32.92 -18.84
N SER A 149 3.27 33.96 -19.66
CA SER A 149 3.60 35.31 -19.21
C SER A 149 2.48 35.87 -18.31
N GLY A 150 2.86 36.57 -17.23
CA GLY A 150 1.91 37.21 -16.32
C GLY A 150 1.37 36.32 -15.20
N LEU A 151 1.93 35.12 -15.02
CA LEU A 151 1.63 34.23 -13.89
C LEU A 151 2.81 34.16 -12.90
N ALA A 152 2.51 33.88 -11.64
CA ALA A 152 3.50 33.67 -10.61
C ALA A 152 4.26 32.36 -10.82
N TRP A 153 5.56 32.36 -10.53
CA TRP A 153 6.39 31.16 -10.48
C TRP A 153 6.21 30.46 -9.14
N THR A 154 6.27 29.13 -9.13
CA THR A 154 6.19 28.37 -7.87
C THR A 154 7.58 27.96 -7.41
N VAL A 155 7.86 28.16 -6.12
CA VAL A 155 9.07 27.65 -5.47
C VAL A 155 8.65 26.66 -4.40
N ALA A 156 9.21 25.45 -4.46
CA ALA A 156 8.90 24.37 -3.53
C ALA A 156 10.17 23.86 -2.84
N GLN A 157 10.13 23.66 -1.53
CA GLN A 157 11.18 22.91 -0.85
C GLN A 157 11.12 21.43 -1.26
N VAL A 158 12.29 20.89 -1.60
CA VAL A 158 12.46 19.49 -2.01
C VAL A 158 13.36 18.70 -1.06
N ASP A 159 13.60 19.26 0.13
CA ASP A 159 14.36 18.57 1.16
C ASP A 159 13.54 17.42 1.76
N ASN A 160 14.01 16.20 1.51
CA ASN A 160 13.40 14.98 2.04
C ASN A 160 14.10 14.50 3.32
N THR A 161 15.08 15.26 3.83
CA THR A 161 15.79 14.96 5.07
C THR A 161 14.89 15.27 6.26
N TRP A 162 14.91 14.42 7.28
CA TRP A 162 14.11 14.66 8.48
C TRP A 162 14.73 15.79 9.34
N PRO A 163 13.94 16.77 9.83
CA PRO A 163 12.51 16.97 9.62
C PRO A 163 12.18 17.46 8.20
N VAL A 164 11.20 16.79 7.57
CA VAL A 164 10.83 17.05 6.16
C VAL A 164 10.23 18.44 6.02
N ALA A 165 10.74 19.22 5.07
CA ALA A 165 10.23 20.54 4.74
C ALA A 165 9.66 20.54 3.31
N LYS A 166 8.37 20.88 3.17
CA LYS A 166 7.63 20.88 1.89
C LYS A 166 6.87 22.18 1.67
N ASP A 167 7.38 23.27 2.21
CA ASP A 167 6.73 24.56 2.06
C ASP A 167 6.83 25.00 0.60
N ARG A 168 5.77 25.65 0.12
CA ARG A 168 5.66 26.13 -1.25
C ARG A 168 5.16 27.56 -1.25
N ILE A 169 5.71 28.38 -2.15
CA ILE A 169 5.29 29.76 -2.35
C ILE A 169 5.11 30.05 -3.84
N ALA A 170 4.21 30.96 -4.15
CA ALA A 170 4.08 31.57 -5.47
C ALA A 170 4.73 32.96 -5.43
N VAL A 171 5.56 33.27 -6.41
CA VAL A 171 6.34 34.51 -6.49
C VAL A 171 6.12 35.15 -7.86
N ASP A 172 5.75 36.42 -7.88
CA ASP A 172 5.76 37.20 -9.12
C ASP A 172 7.23 37.39 -9.58
N PRO A 173 7.62 36.87 -10.76
CA PRO A 173 9.00 36.95 -11.23
C PRO A 173 9.46 38.38 -11.56
N THR A 174 8.53 39.31 -11.79
CA THR A 174 8.82 40.70 -12.16
C THR A 174 9.02 41.59 -10.95
N THR A 175 8.13 41.49 -9.95
CA THR A 175 8.17 42.32 -8.74
C THR A 175 8.92 41.65 -7.58
N GLY A 176 9.08 40.33 -7.62
CA GLY A 176 9.61 39.54 -6.51
C GLY A 176 8.62 39.34 -5.36
N ALA A 177 7.35 39.77 -5.51
CA ALA A 177 6.34 39.67 -4.46
C ALA A 177 5.87 38.22 -4.28
N VAL A 178 5.74 37.78 -3.02
CA VAL A 178 5.12 36.49 -2.68
C VAL A 178 3.60 36.65 -2.69
N THR A 179 2.92 35.96 -3.59
CA THR A 179 1.47 36.11 -3.82
C THR A 179 0.63 35.03 -3.16
N ALA A 180 1.22 33.84 -2.93
CA ALA A 180 0.56 32.76 -2.20
C ALA A 180 1.59 31.89 -1.45
N ARG A 181 1.13 31.18 -0.43
CA ARG A 181 1.96 30.31 0.42
C ARG A 181 1.17 29.07 0.86
N SER A 182 1.85 27.94 0.92
CA SER A 182 1.34 26.65 1.40
C SER A 182 2.44 25.96 2.21
N ASP A 183 2.34 26.06 3.54
CA ASP A 183 3.30 25.46 4.47
C ASP A 183 2.91 24.01 4.79
N PHE A 184 3.90 23.13 4.89
CA PHE A 184 3.65 21.70 5.14
C PHE A 184 2.98 21.44 6.49
N ALA A 185 3.27 22.28 7.48
CA ALA A 185 2.68 22.19 8.82
C ALA A 185 1.15 22.40 8.80
N ASP A 186 0.65 23.19 7.84
CA ASP A 186 -0.77 23.53 7.72
C ASP A 186 -1.55 22.55 6.83
N TRP A 187 -0.87 21.56 6.24
CA TRP A 187 -1.55 20.57 5.41
C TRP A 187 -2.48 19.69 6.26
N PRO A 188 -3.62 19.25 5.73
CA PRO A 188 -4.43 18.24 6.38
C PRO A 188 -3.61 16.99 6.73
N LEU A 189 -3.89 16.36 7.87
CA LEU A 189 -3.13 15.20 8.36
C LEU A 189 -3.02 14.09 7.32
N LEU A 190 -4.09 13.83 6.56
CA LEU A 190 -4.12 12.77 5.56
C LEU A 190 -3.19 13.10 4.37
N ALA A 191 -3.10 14.36 3.96
CA ALA A 191 -2.14 14.82 2.96
C ALA A 191 -0.70 14.71 3.47
N GLN A 192 -0.43 15.07 4.72
CA GLN A 192 0.90 14.88 5.34
C GLN A 192 1.29 13.40 5.37
N LEU A 193 0.40 12.53 5.86
CA LEU A 193 0.65 11.09 5.95
C LEU A 193 0.82 10.43 4.59
N SER A 194 0.03 10.82 3.59
CA SER A 194 0.17 10.33 2.21
C SER A 194 1.52 10.76 1.63
N SER A 195 1.88 12.05 1.77
CA SER A 195 3.15 12.61 1.33
C SER A 195 4.37 11.93 1.97
N LEU A 196 4.35 11.72 3.29
CA LEU A 196 5.40 11.00 4.01
C LEU A 196 5.41 9.51 3.65
N GLY A 197 4.25 8.90 3.45
CA GLY A 197 4.12 7.51 3.01
C GLY A 197 4.73 7.28 1.63
N ILE A 198 4.52 8.20 0.69
CA ILE A 198 5.17 8.19 -0.63
C ILE A 198 6.69 8.26 -0.49
N GLN A 199 7.22 9.20 0.30
CA GLN A 199 8.66 9.29 0.54
C GLN A 199 9.25 8.04 1.20
N ALA A 200 8.52 7.45 2.16
CA ALA A 200 8.91 6.21 2.80
C ALA A 200 9.00 5.08 1.77
N HIS A 201 8.00 4.95 0.91
CA HIS A 201 7.97 3.94 -0.14
C HIS A 201 9.08 4.12 -1.17
N MET A 202 9.37 5.37 -1.57
CA MET A 202 10.43 5.68 -2.54
C MET A 202 11.85 5.53 -1.97
N GLY A 203 12.00 5.34 -0.66
CA GLY A 203 13.33 5.26 -0.03
C GLY A 203 13.96 6.62 0.28
N LEU A 204 13.18 7.71 0.30
CA LEU A 204 13.67 9.07 0.51
C LEU A 204 13.56 9.52 1.97
N LEU A 205 12.46 9.16 2.64
CA LEU A 205 12.23 9.53 4.05
C LEU A 205 13.34 8.94 4.93
N PHE A 206 13.96 9.70 5.85
CA PHE A 206 15.09 9.26 6.69
C PHE A 206 16.36 8.82 5.94
N GLY A 207 16.46 9.09 4.64
CA GLY A 207 17.65 8.84 3.84
C GLY A 207 18.14 7.38 3.89
N PRO A 208 19.44 7.11 4.20
CA PRO A 208 20.01 5.78 4.13
C PRO A 208 19.33 4.72 5.00
N ILE A 209 18.73 5.12 6.12
CA ILE A 209 18.03 4.19 7.02
C ILE A 209 16.87 3.51 6.30
N ASN A 210 16.08 4.30 5.58
CA ASN A 210 14.94 3.78 4.84
C ASN A 210 15.38 2.93 3.64
N GLN A 211 16.45 3.33 2.95
CA GLN A 211 17.04 2.53 1.88
C GLN A 211 17.49 1.14 2.37
N ILE A 212 18.13 1.07 3.55
CA ILE A 212 18.52 -0.19 4.18
C ILE A 212 17.28 -1.03 4.53
N LEU A 213 16.22 -0.43 5.06
CA LEU A 213 14.97 -1.13 5.38
C LEU A 213 14.30 -1.71 4.12
N LEU A 214 14.22 -0.94 3.03
CA LEU A 214 13.69 -1.40 1.75
C LEU A 214 14.56 -2.51 1.14
N ALA A 215 15.88 -2.37 1.21
CA ALA A 215 16.81 -3.41 0.78
C ALA A 215 16.66 -4.69 1.60
N ALA A 216 16.46 -4.58 2.92
CA ALA A 216 16.19 -5.73 3.79
C ALA A 216 14.87 -6.42 3.46
N LEU A 217 13.81 -5.68 3.14
CA LEU A 217 12.54 -6.25 2.65
C LEU A 217 12.74 -7.00 1.32
N ALA A 218 13.48 -6.42 0.37
CA ALA A 218 13.78 -7.06 -0.91
C ALA A 218 14.60 -8.34 -0.75
N LEU A 219 15.69 -8.29 0.04
CA LEU A 219 16.52 -9.45 0.35
C LEU A 219 15.74 -10.52 1.11
N GLY A 220 14.90 -10.14 2.06
CA GLY A 220 14.03 -11.05 2.78
C GLY A 220 13.06 -11.77 1.85
N LEU A 221 12.46 -11.06 0.89
CA LEU A 221 11.58 -11.65 -0.12
C LEU A 221 12.32 -12.69 -0.96
N LEU A 222 13.54 -12.39 -1.42
CA LEU A 222 14.40 -13.36 -2.11
C LEU A 222 14.68 -14.59 -1.25
N CYS A 223 14.99 -14.40 0.04
CA CYS A 223 15.24 -15.51 0.97
C CYS A 223 14.00 -16.42 1.11
N VAL A 224 12.81 -15.84 1.24
CA VAL A 224 11.54 -16.58 1.36
C VAL A 224 11.23 -17.35 0.08
N ILE A 225 11.50 -16.79 -1.10
CA ILE A 225 11.37 -17.48 -2.41
C ILE A 225 12.32 -18.68 -2.47
N VAL A 226 13.61 -18.47 -2.17
CA VAL A 226 14.63 -19.53 -2.16
C VAL A 226 14.28 -20.63 -1.15
N TRP A 227 13.83 -20.27 0.04
CA TRP A 227 13.37 -21.24 1.04
C TRP A 227 12.10 -21.98 0.59
N GLY A 228 11.20 -21.32 -0.14
CA GLY A 228 10.04 -21.95 -0.79
C GLY A 228 10.48 -23.05 -1.76
N TYR A 229 11.40 -22.73 -2.67
CA TYR A 229 11.98 -23.68 -3.62
C TYR A 229 12.75 -24.81 -2.94
N ARG A 230 13.54 -24.49 -1.92
CA ARG A 230 14.27 -25.47 -1.11
C ARG A 230 13.31 -26.43 -0.43
N MET A 231 12.24 -25.93 0.18
CA MET A 231 11.21 -26.77 0.80
C MET A 231 10.50 -27.64 -0.24
N TRP A 232 10.21 -27.12 -1.43
CA TRP A 232 9.66 -27.89 -2.53
C TRP A 232 10.61 -29.03 -2.94
N TRP A 233 11.89 -28.73 -3.14
CA TRP A 233 12.91 -29.73 -3.49
C TRP A 233 13.12 -30.81 -2.42
N GLN A 234 13.02 -30.44 -1.14
CA GLN A 234 13.09 -31.36 -0.01
C GLN A 234 11.83 -32.23 0.16
N ARG A 235 10.68 -31.75 -0.34
CA ARG A 235 9.39 -32.46 -0.29
C ARG A 235 9.09 -33.25 -1.56
N ARG A 236 9.94 -33.14 -2.59
CA ARG A 236 9.73 -33.82 -3.87
C ARG A 236 9.58 -35.33 -3.64
N PRO A 237 8.61 -36.01 -4.27
CA PRO A 237 8.46 -37.45 -4.12
C PRO A 237 9.70 -38.13 -4.71
N THR A 238 10.55 -38.71 -3.87
CA THR A 238 11.68 -39.54 -4.32
C THR A 238 11.31 -41.01 -4.50
N ARG A 239 10.04 -41.38 -4.30
CA ARG A 239 9.53 -42.75 -4.48
C ARG A 239 8.61 -42.82 -5.69
N ALA A 240 8.80 -43.84 -6.53
CA ALA A 240 8.17 -44.04 -7.84
C ALA A 240 6.67 -44.41 -7.79
N ASP A 241 6.11 -44.58 -6.60
CA ASP A 241 4.77 -45.12 -6.32
C ASP A 241 3.67 -44.05 -6.15
N ARG A 242 3.98 -42.75 -6.28
CA ARG A 242 2.98 -41.66 -6.18
C ARG A 242 2.68 -40.99 -7.52
N ARG A 243 1.40 -41.06 -7.92
CA ARG A 243 0.83 -40.55 -9.19
C ARG A 243 0.83 -39.02 -9.36
N ALA A 244 1.18 -38.23 -8.36
CA ALA A 244 1.13 -36.77 -8.43
C ALA A 244 2.56 -36.19 -8.56
N PRO A 245 2.97 -35.67 -9.73
CA PRO A 245 4.30 -35.09 -9.94
C PRO A 245 4.51 -33.74 -9.23
N LEU A 246 3.42 -33.11 -8.77
CA LEU A 246 3.40 -31.85 -8.04
C LEU A 246 2.70 -32.04 -6.70
N GLY A 247 3.16 -31.34 -5.66
CA GLY A 247 2.61 -31.44 -4.30
C GLY A 247 1.07 -31.34 -4.29
N ALA A 248 0.44 -32.12 -3.42
CA ALA A 248 -1.03 -32.17 -3.36
C ALA A 248 -1.59 -30.76 -3.06
N PRO A 249 -2.60 -30.29 -3.82
CA PRO A 249 -3.21 -28.99 -3.57
C PRO A 249 -3.84 -28.94 -2.16
N PRO A 250 -3.92 -27.76 -1.54
CA PRO A 250 -4.61 -27.58 -0.26
C PRO A 250 -6.02 -28.17 -0.31
N ALA A 251 -6.47 -28.76 0.79
CA ALA A 251 -7.81 -29.34 0.86
C ALA A 251 -8.87 -28.26 0.58
N ARG A 252 -9.73 -28.52 -0.41
CA ARG A 252 -10.86 -27.64 -0.73
C ARG A 252 -11.83 -27.53 0.45
N GLY A 253 -12.35 -26.33 0.69
CA GLY A 253 -13.36 -26.09 1.73
C GLY A 253 -12.88 -25.32 2.96
N GLY A 254 -11.68 -24.75 2.95
CA GLY A 254 -11.20 -23.91 4.06
C GLY A 254 -12.16 -22.78 4.45
N VAL A 255 -12.82 -22.18 3.46
CA VAL A 255 -13.88 -21.16 3.66
C VAL A 255 -15.11 -21.66 4.44
N ARG A 256 -15.42 -22.96 4.39
CA ARG A 256 -16.53 -23.55 5.15
C ARG A 256 -16.20 -23.75 6.63
N GLY A 257 -14.91 -23.75 6.97
CA GLY A 257 -14.43 -23.80 8.34
C GLY A 257 -14.21 -22.42 8.97
N LEU A 258 -14.39 -21.33 8.22
CA LEU A 258 -14.29 -19.99 8.77
C LEU A 258 -15.54 -19.68 9.61
N PRO A 259 -15.36 -19.06 10.79
CA PRO A 259 -16.51 -18.62 11.58
C PRO A 259 -17.29 -17.54 10.82
N TRP A 260 -18.61 -17.51 11.00
CA TRP A 260 -19.54 -16.64 10.25
C TRP A 260 -19.15 -15.15 10.25
N TRP A 261 -18.56 -14.65 11.33
CA TRP A 261 -18.10 -13.26 11.43
C TRP A 261 -16.88 -12.96 10.53
N ALA A 262 -16.03 -13.94 10.26
CA ALA A 262 -14.89 -13.78 9.35
C ALA A 262 -15.38 -13.68 7.89
N LEU A 263 -16.52 -14.31 7.59
CA LEU A 263 -17.20 -14.13 6.30
C LEU A 263 -17.88 -12.76 6.23
N LEU A 264 -18.57 -12.32 7.30
CA LEU A 264 -19.22 -11.01 7.34
C LEU A 264 -18.27 -9.82 7.24
N LEU A 265 -17.05 -9.91 7.79
CA LEU A 265 -16.05 -8.86 7.64
C LEU A 265 -15.19 -9.06 6.39
N GLY A 266 -14.83 -10.31 6.09
CA GLY A 266 -13.94 -10.63 4.98
C GLY A 266 -14.57 -10.34 3.62
N VAL A 267 -15.85 -10.64 3.43
CA VAL A 267 -16.51 -10.44 2.12
C VAL A 267 -16.62 -8.95 1.76
N PRO A 268 -17.13 -8.05 2.62
CA PRO A 268 -17.16 -6.61 2.32
C PRO A 268 -15.78 -6.02 2.09
N VAL A 269 -14.78 -6.39 2.90
CA VAL A 269 -13.39 -5.94 2.69
C VAL A 269 -12.88 -6.40 1.34
N THR A 270 -13.11 -7.66 0.96
CA THR A 270 -12.66 -8.19 -0.33
C THR A 270 -13.36 -7.52 -1.50
N VAL A 271 -14.66 -7.21 -1.36
CA VAL A 271 -15.43 -6.47 -2.38
C VAL A 271 -14.93 -5.03 -2.49
N ALA A 272 -14.73 -4.34 -1.36
CA ALA A 272 -14.18 -2.99 -1.32
C ALA A 272 -12.77 -2.96 -1.94
N LEU A 273 -11.93 -3.96 -1.64
CA LEU A 273 -10.60 -4.09 -2.23
C LEU A 273 -10.68 -4.38 -3.73
N GLY A 274 -11.62 -5.22 -4.18
CA GLY A 274 -11.84 -5.50 -5.59
C GLY A 274 -12.37 -4.30 -6.37
N TRP A 275 -13.15 -3.43 -5.72
CA TRP A 275 -13.62 -2.17 -6.28
C TRP A 275 -12.50 -1.12 -6.35
N ALA A 276 -11.73 -0.97 -5.27
CA ALA A 276 -10.58 -0.08 -5.23
C ALA A 276 -9.45 -0.54 -6.18
N LEU A 277 -9.33 -1.85 -6.42
CA LEU A 277 -8.31 -2.51 -7.25
C LEU A 277 -8.97 -3.38 -8.34
N PRO A 278 -9.45 -2.78 -9.45
CA PRO A 278 -10.23 -3.51 -10.46
C PRO A 278 -9.55 -4.77 -10.99
N TRP A 279 -8.24 -4.71 -11.25
CA TRP A 279 -7.47 -5.86 -11.73
C TRP A 279 -7.31 -6.97 -10.70
N PHE A 280 -7.18 -6.63 -9.42
CA PHE A 280 -7.24 -7.61 -8.34
C PHE A 280 -8.63 -8.24 -8.27
N GLY A 281 -9.70 -7.43 -8.35
CA GLY A 281 -11.07 -7.91 -8.38
C GLY A 281 -11.33 -8.90 -9.53
N VAL A 282 -10.91 -8.56 -10.75
CA VAL A 282 -11.09 -9.41 -11.94
C VAL A 282 -10.30 -10.72 -11.83
N THR A 283 -9.03 -10.66 -11.42
CA THR A 283 -8.21 -11.88 -11.27
C THR A 283 -8.70 -12.78 -10.14
N LEU A 284 -9.15 -12.21 -9.03
CA LEU A 284 -9.78 -12.94 -7.93
C LEU A 284 -11.09 -13.61 -8.37
N LEU A 285 -11.93 -12.89 -9.12
CA LEU A 285 -13.17 -13.43 -9.67
C LEU A 285 -12.88 -14.59 -10.63
N GLY A 286 -11.91 -14.42 -11.53
CA GLY A 286 -11.45 -15.49 -12.43
C GLY A 286 -10.96 -16.73 -11.70
N PHE A 287 -10.14 -16.55 -10.66
CA PHE A 287 -9.70 -17.64 -9.79
C PHE A 287 -10.87 -18.36 -9.12
N LEU A 288 -11.84 -17.61 -8.57
CA LEU A 288 -13.01 -18.18 -7.91
C LEU A 288 -13.87 -19.00 -8.88
N LEU A 289 -14.08 -18.50 -10.10
CA LEU A 289 -14.82 -19.21 -11.14
C LEU A 289 -14.12 -20.52 -11.53
N ILE A 290 -12.80 -20.50 -11.71
CA ILE A 290 -12.00 -21.70 -12.02
C ILE A 290 -12.06 -22.71 -10.88
N ASP A 291 -11.91 -22.29 -9.61
CA ASP A 291 -11.97 -23.21 -8.48
C ASP A 291 -13.37 -23.84 -8.34
N ILE A 292 -14.43 -23.05 -8.54
CA ILE A 292 -15.81 -23.55 -8.55
C ILE A 292 -16.01 -24.56 -9.69
N ALA A 293 -15.58 -24.24 -10.91
CA ALA A 293 -15.73 -25.11 -12.08
C ALA A 293 -15.01 -26.45 -11.87
N LEU A 294 -13.74 -26.41 -11.45
CA LEU A 294 -12.95 -27.60 -11.12
C LEU A 294 -13.56 -28.36 -9.92
N GLY A 295 -14.17 -27.66 -8.96
CA GLY A 295 -14.87 -28.25 -7.81
C GLY A 295 -16.11 -29.02 -8.23
N VAL A 296 -16.91 -28.46 -9.15
CA VAL A 296 -18.08 -29.10 -9.74
C VAL A 296 -17.66 -30.33 -10.55
N LEU A 297 -16.63 -30.22 -11.40
CA LEU A 297 -16.13 -31.33 -12.21
C LEU A 297 -15.62 -32.49 -11.35
N ALA A 298 -14.85 -32.20 -10.29
CA ALA A 298 -14.35 -33.22 -9.38
C ALA A 298 -15.48 -33.93 -8.60
N ARG A 299 -16.52 -33.20 -8.18
CA ARG A 299 -17.71 -33.79 -7.53
C ARG A 299 -18.48 -34.71 -8.48
N ARG A 300 -18.62 -34.33 -9.75
CA ARG A 300 -19.27 -35.16 -10.78
C ARG A 300 -18.51 -36.48 -10.99
N ARG A 301 -17.17 -36.44 -11.10
CA ARG A 301 -16.33 -37.64 -11.27
C ARG A 301 -16.36 -38.61 -10.08
N ARG A 302 -16.56 -38.12 -8.85
CA ARG A 302 -16.69 -38.99 -7.66
C ARG A 302 -18.05 -39.70 -7.57
N ARG A 303 -19.11 -39.10 -8.12
CA ARG A 303 -20.45 -39.72 -8.16
C ARG A 303 -20.56 -40.84 -9.18
N THR A 304 -19.70 -40.86 -10.20
CA THR A 304 -19.71 -41.85 -11.29
C THR A 304 -18.88 -43.10 -11.03
N MET A 305 -18.17 -43.21 -9.89
CA MET A 305 -17.50 -44.47 -9.53
C MET A 305 -18.55 -45.42 -8.93
N PRO A 306 -18.93 -46.52 -9.60
CA PRO A 306 -19.84 -47.50 -9.03
C PRO A 306 -19.18 -48.09 -7.78
N VAL A 307 -19.89 -48.06 -6.65
CA VAL A 307 -19.47 -48.81 -5.47
C VAL A 307 -19.69 -50.28 -5.83
N SER A 308 -18.62 -51.05 -6.03
CA SER A 308 -18.76 -52.50 -6.26
C SER A 308 -19.60 -53.08 -5.11
N PRO A 309 -20.65 -53.88 -5.41
CA PRO A 309 -21.43 -54.51 -4.36
C PRO A 309 -20.50 -55.36 -3.49
N ALA A 310 -20.71 -55.29 -2.17
CA ALA A 310 -19.95 -56.07 -1.20
C ALA A 310 -20.00 -57.56 -1.58
N PRO A 311 -18.89 -58.31 -1.44
CA PRO A 311 -18.90 -59.73 -1.74
C PRO A 311 -19.93 -60.42 -0.84
N ALA A 312 -20.92 -61.07 -1.44
CA ALA A 312 -21.87 -61.90 -0.72
C ALA A 312 -21.08 -63.02 -0.04
N GLY A 313 -21.06 -63.02 1.30
CA GLY A 313 -20.44 -64.07 2.09
C GLY A 313 -21.07 -65.41 1.77
N ARG A 314 -20.22 -66.42 1.59
CA ARG A 314 -20.60 -67.84 1.61
C ARG A 314 -20.54 -68.35 3.04
#